data_AF-A0A4P7UHH8-F1
#
_entry.id   AF-A0A4P7UHH8-F1
#
_cell.length_a   1.000
_cell.length_b   1.000
_cell.length_c   1.000
_cell.angle_alpha   90.00
_cell.angle_beta   90.00
_cell.angle_gamma   90.00
#
_symmetry.space_group_name_H-M   'P 1'
#
loop_
_entity.id
_entity.type
_entity.pdbx_description
1 polymer ?
#
loop_
_entity_poly.entity_id
_entity_poly.type
_entity_poly.pdbx_seq_one_letter_code
_entity_poly.pdbx_strand_id
1 'polypeptide(L)'
;MTLPHAPCFTAVFSHQTSGRQPSVATAKAVPNTASDTVPDDVEAQIGERVFSMLRPGGAERETAVVAGQMPELQRGCLPVLLGCGLGHALARLLQCTAGPVAVVEKETGLQAITHVLQNLPAQERGRVTLVTAAQTAEALAELTHWQMRHGGMRLLPLALPFYLRLDRDYYGSLQKELAASARFDFWSKASGPRFVNDSPRVLLLTSKYFLMGEIEGACRKLGIEHKLVVIRDDAVARTDFVQQLLEAVVSFRPDCCITLNHMGVDVEGVLMDLLARLQLPLASWFVDNPHLIIHLYSRCVSPWTTLFTWDSDNISSLRAAGFEHVFYLPLGTDPDRFHPSKGASAPASWKADLSFVGNSMLYKVGGRLKNGRFPRPLLLSFHTVAQQFMESDQRSVADFLKKCQPDTYAHYLALPDNEAKLAFETAVTWQATRLYRNGCVRRLLPLRPLIVGDAGWKIEFRHEPLQPRYMDALSYYSDLPLFYSQSVVNFNCTSKQMKGAVNQRVFDVPAAGSFVLTDWREQMGQLFEPDEMVCYRDPDEAPDLVRHYLAHPQERQRITQAARKRVLACHTWQHRLQTMLRHMREVYGTPAARNADSTAARG
;
A
#
# COMPACT_ATOMS: atom_id res chain seq x y z
N MET A 1 -22.65 35.43 -34.53
CA MET A 1 -23.28 34.62 -33.45
C MET A 1 -23.22 35.46 -32.19
N THR A 2 -24.38 35.88 -31.70
CA THR A 2 -24.54 36.62 -30.44
C THR A 2 -24.09 35.75 -29.27
N LEU A 3 -23.27 36.29 -28.38
CA LEU A 3 -22.94 35.66 -27.10
C LEU A 3 -24.25 35.35 -26.36
N PRO A 4 -24.42 34.15 -25.77
CA PRO A 4 -25.59 33.90 -24.92
C PRO A 4 -25.59 34.92 -23.79
N HIS A 5 -26.72 35.62 -23.62
CA HIS A 5 -26.87 36.58 -22.53
C HIS A 5 -26.76 35.83 -21.19
N ALA A 6 -25.74 36.17 -20.40
CA ALA A 6 -25.61 35.63 -19.05
C ALA A 6 -26.88 35.93 -18.23
N PRO A 7 -27.38 34.98 -17.43
CA PRO A 7 -28.57 35.19 -16.64
C PRO A 7 -28.34 36.31 -15.60
N CYS A 8 -29.31 37.19 -15.46
CA CYS A 8 -29.35 38.19 -14.39
C CYS A 8 -30.36 37.75 -13.34
N PHE A 9 -29.99 37.84 -12.06
CA PHE A 9 -30.82 37.39 -10.94
C PHE A 9 -31.21 38.58 -10.06
N THR A 10 -32.48 38.66 -9.71
CA THR A 10 -33.02 39.71 -8.83
C THR A 10 -33.66 39.07 -7.60
N ALA A 11 -33.20 39.48 -6.41
CA ALA A 11 -33.78 39.07 -5.14
C ALA A 11 -35.17 39.71 -4.95
N VAL A 12 -36.15 38.93 -4.55
CA VAL A 12 -37.50 39.43 -4.23
C VAL A 12 -37.75 39.21 -2.75
N PHE A 13 -37.98 40.30 -2.03
CA PHE A 13 -38.35 40.31 -0.62
C PHE A 13 -39.80 40.80 -0.49
N SER A 14 -40.61 40.04 0.24
CA SER A 14 -41.98 40.40 0.58
C SER A 14 -41.92 41.48 1.66
N HIS A 15 -42.00 42.76 1.28
CA HIS A 15 -42.31 43.77 2.27
C HIS A 15 -43.72 43.52 2.81
N GLN A 16 -43.87 43.44 4.14
CA GLN A 16 -45.15 43.70 4.79
C GLN A 16 -45.62 45.09 4.34
N THR A 17 -46.54 45.17 3.38
CA THR A 17 -47.18 46.44 3.01
C THR A 17 -48.65 46.40 3.34
N SER A 18 -49.06 47.18 4.33
CA SER A 18 -50.28 47.96 4.16
C SER A 18 -50.05 48.96 3.02
N GLY A 19 -50.58 48.62 1.85
CA GLY A 19 -50.99 49.55 0.79
C GLY A 19 -49.96 50.51 0.18
N ARG A 20 -49.21 50.05 -0.83
CA ARG A 20 -48.99 50.74 -2.13
C ARG A 20 -48.26 49.80 -3.09
N GLN A 21 -48.49 49.98 -4.40
CA GLN A 21 -48.05 49.12 -5.52
C GLN A 21 -46.56 48.69 -5.45
N PRO A 22 -46.21 47.49 -5.96
CA PRO A 22 -44.84 46.99 -5.95
C PRO A 22 -43.94 47.85 -6.84
N SER A 23 -42.91 48.47 -6.25
CA SER A 23 -41.83 49.08 -7.03
C SER A 23 -40.84 48.00 -7.45
N VAL A 24 -40.75 47.75 -8.76
CA VAL A 24 -39.66 46.95 -9.35
C VAL A 24 -38.39 47.79 -9.29
N ALA A 25 -37.52 47.52 -8.32
CA ALA A 25 -36.18 48.09 -8.30
C ALA A 25 -35.30 47.30 -9.27
N THR A 26 -35.02 47.88 -10.44
CA THR A 26 -33.99 47.38 -11.35
C THR A 26 -32.62 47.77 -10.80
N ALA A 27 -32.10 46.95 -9.89
CA ALA A 27 -30.71 47.05 -9.46
C ALA A 27 -29.84 46.30 -10.48
N LYS A 28 -29.29 47.03 -11.47
CA LYS A 28 -28.00 46.61 -12.04
C LYS A 28 -27.02 46.52 -10.87
N ALA A 29 -26.35 45.38 -10.75
CA ALA A 29 -25.41 45.06 -9.67
C ALA A 29 -24.62 46.29 -9.19
N VAL A 30 -25.01 46.83 -8.04
CA VAL A 30 -24.17 47.67 -7.20
C VAL A 30 -23.94 46.89 -5.91
N PRO A 31 -22.68 46.57 -5.56
CA PRO A 31 -22.37 45.78 -4.38
C PRO A 31 -22.41 46.71 -3.16
N ASN A 32 -23.61 46.93 -2.58
CA ASN A 32 -23.72 47.42 -1.19
C ASN A 32 -25.17 47.46 -0.71
N THR A 33 -25.67 46.33 -0.22
CA THR A 33 -26.47 46.21 1.01
C THR A 33 -26.59 44.72 1.31
N ALA A 34 -25.66 44.20 2.12
CA ALA A 34 -25.74 42.86 2.66
C ALA A 34 -26.87 42.81 3.70
N SER A 35 -28.00 42.21 3.34
CA SER A 35 -28.87 41.58 4.33
C SER A 35 -28.56 40.09 4.31
N ASP A 36 -28.17 39.51 5.45
CA ASP A 36 -27.92 38.06 5.59
C ASP A 36 -29.20 37.19 5.42
N THR A 37 -30.31 37.82 5.05
CA THR A 37 -31.62 37.19 4.87
C THR A 37 -31.77 36.60 3.48
N VAL A 38 -32.08 35.31 3.43
CA VAL A 38 -32.48 34.59 2.21
C VAL A 38 -33.75 35.27 1.64
N PRO A 39 -33.79 35.60 0.33
CA PRO A 39 -34.98 36.23 -0.27
C PRO A 39 -36.16 35.26 -0.36
N ASP A 40 -37.38 35.80 -0.40
CA ASP A 40 -38.62 35.00 -0.50
C ASP A 40 -38.80 34.38 -1.89
N ASP A 41 -38.25 35.02 -2.92
CA ASP A 41 -38.18 34.50 -4.28
C ASP A 41 -36.99 35.09 -5.04
N VAL A 42 -36.66 34.51 -6.19
CA VAL A 42 -35.66 35.06 -7.11
C VAL A 42 -36.24 35.09 -8.51
N GLU A 43 -36.10 36.21 -9.20
CA GLU A 43 -36.43 36.34 -10.61
C GLU A 43 -35.17 36.22 -11.46
N ALA A 44 -35.17 35.29 -12.41
CA ALA A 44 -34.12 35.18 -13.42
C ALA A 44 -34.58 35.83 -14.72
N GLN A 45 -33.69 36.62 -15.31
CA GLN A 45 -33.84 37.19 -16.63
C GLN A 45 -32.78 36.60 -17.58
N ILE A 46 -33.24 36.02 -18.69
CA ILE A 46 -32.41 35.52 -19.79
C ILE A 46 -32.91 36.13 -21.09
N GLY A 47 -32.18 37.11 -21.63
CA GLY A 47 -32.67 37.94 -22.74
C GLY A 47 -33.97 38.66 -22.32
N GLU A 48 -35.05 38.43 -23.06
CA GLU A 48 -36.38 39.00 -22.79
C GLU A 48 -37.24 38.14 -21.84
N ARG A 49 -36.80 36.92 -21.51
CA ARG A 49 -37.56 36.00 -20.66
C ARG A 49 -37.28 36.29 -19.19
N VAL A 50 -38.33 36.61 -18.44
CA VAL A 50 -38.29 36.73 -16.98
C VAL A 50 -39.15 35.63 -16.37
N PHE A 51 -38.62 34.93 -15.37
CA PHE A 51 -39.41 33.94 -14.64
C PHE A 51 -38.91 33.79 -13.20
N SER A 52 -39.87 33.54 -12.31
CA SER A 52 -39.60 33.34 -10.89
C SER A 52 -39.15 31.91 -10.58
N MET A 53 -38.36 31.79 -9.53
CA MET A 53 -37.85 30.52 -9.02
C MET A 53 -38.99 29.72 -8.37
N LEU A 54 -39.69 30.33 -7.41
CA LEU A 54 -40.71 29.65 -6.61
C LEU A 54 -42.14 30.01 -7.02
N ARG A 55 -42.44 31.25 -7.42
CA ARG A 55 -43.83 31.62 -7.77
C ARG A 55 -44.37 30.89 -9.03
N PRO A 56 -45.66 30.53 -9.04
CA PRO A 56 -46.66 30.69 -7.97
C PRO A 56 -46.63 29.60 -6.88
N GLY A 57 -45.78 28.57 -7.00
CA GLY A 57 -45.84 27.35 -6.17
C GLY A 57 -45.06 27.39 -4.84
N GLY A 58 -44.31 28.44 -4.55
CA GLY A 58 -43.58 28.59 -3.28
C GLY A 58 -42.55 27.49 -3.03
N ALA A 59 -42.20 27.29 -1.75
CA ALA A 59 -41.21 26.30 -1.29
C ALA A 59 -41.51 24.87 -1.74
N GLU A 60 -42.79 24.53 -1.97
CA GLU A 60 -43.21 23.20 -2.43
C GLU A 60 -42.59 22.81 -3.77
N ARG A 61 -42.25 23.78 -4.63
CA ARG A 61 -41.58 23.49 -5.92
C ARG A 61 -40.22 22.81 -5.76
N GLU A 62 -39.52 23.12 -4.68
CA GLU A 62 -38.23 22.51 -4.36
C GLU A 62 -38.43 21.24 -3.55
N THR A 63 -39.23 21.28 -2.48
CA THR A 63 -39.40 20.13 -1.58
C THR A 63 -40.10 18.95 -2.26
N ALA A 64 -40.95 19.17 -3.26
CA ALA A 64 -41.58 18.12 -4.06
C ALA A 64 -40.56 17.25 -4.83
N VAL A 65 -39.41 17.81 -5.25
CA VAL A 65 -38.34 17.05 -5.93
C VAL A 65 -37.77 16.00 -5.00
N VAL A 66 -37.58 16.38 -3.73
CA VAL A 66 -37.06 15.50 -2.68
C VAL A 66 -38.14 14.50 -2.25
N ALA A 67 -39.38 14.96 -2.04
CA ALA A 67 -40.51 14.11 -1.68
C ALA A 67 -40.78 13.01 -2.71
N GLY A 68 -40.73 13.34 -4.00
CA GLY A 68 -40.94 12.39 -5.10
C GLY A 68 -39.87 11.31 -5.23
N GLN A 69 -38.74 11.46 -4.54
CA GLN A 69 -37.61 10.52 -4.57
C GLN A 69 -37.34 9.87 -3.20
N MET A 70 -38.24 10.02 -2.22
CA MET A 70 -38.12 9.41 -0.88
C MET A 70 -37.81 7.90 -0.91
N PRO A 71 -38.47 7.07 -1.76
CA PRO A 71 -38.17 5.64 -1.81
C PRO A 71 -36.74 5.34 -2.24
N GLU A 72 -36.17 6.15 -3.14
CA GLU A 72 -34.80 5.97 -3.63
C GLU A 72 -33.77 6.49 -2.62
N LEU A 73 -34.09 7.56 -1.90
CA LEU A 73 -33.25 8.09 -0.81
C LEU A 73 -33.10 7.08 0.34
N GLN A 74 -34.13 6.26 0.59
CA GLN A 74 -34.11 5.20 1.60
C GLN A 74 -33.33 3.95 1.17
N ARG A 75 -33.02 3.78 -0.12
CA ARG A 75 -32.33 2.59 -0.68
C ARG A 75 -30.79 2.68 -0.65
N GLY A 76 -30.23 3.66 0.06
CA GLY A 76 -28.78 3.86 0.14
C GLY A 76 -28.22 4.43 -1.16
N CYS A 77 -28.18 5.76 -1.27
CA CYS A 77 -27.63 6.47 -2.42
C CYS A 77 -26.85 7.72 -1.98
N LEU A 78 -26.23 8.37 -2.95
CA LEU A 78 -25.54 9.65 -2.81
C LEU A 78 -26.37 10.75 -3.49
N PRO A 79 -27.11 11.58 -2.73
CA PRO A 79 -27.95 12.62 -3.31
C PRO A 79 -27.10 13.72 -3.97
N VAL A 80 -27.45 14.08 -5.20
CA VAL A 80 -26.83 15.18 -5.94
C VAL A 80 -27.91 16.18 -6.30
N LEU A 81 -27.99 17.29 -5.56
CA LEU A 81 -28.92 18.37 -5.84
C LEU A 81 -28.37 19.25 -6.97
N LEU A 82 -29.11 19.36 -8.07
CA LEU A 82 -28.72 20.19 -9.22
C LEU A 82 -29.40 21.57 -9.09
N GLY A 83 -28.60 22.54 -8.67
CA GLY A 83 -29.01 23.87 -8.25
C GLY A 83 -29.33 23.95 -6.76
N CYS A 84 -28.85 24.99 -6.08
CA CYS A 84 -29.06 25.14 -4.63
C CYS A 84 -30.43 25.75 -4.28
N GLY A 85 -30.99 26.53 -5.23
CA GLY A 85 -32.28 27.21 -5.07
C GLY A 85 -32.30 28.19 -3.90
N LEU A 86 -33.46 28.31 -3.25
CA LEU A 86 -33.61 29.00 -1.96
C LEU A 86 -33.40 28.07 -0.76
N GLY A 87 -32.95 26.84 -1.01
CA GLY A 87 -32.47 25.94 0.03
C GLY A 87 -33.54 25.07 0.67
N HIS A 88 -34.80 25.13 0.23
CA HIS A 88 -35.87 24.30 0.80
C HIS A 88 -35.65 22.82 0.47
N ALA A 89 -35.23 22.49 -0.76
CA ALA A 89 -34.86 21.12 -1.12
C ALA A 89 -33.64 20.64 -0.32
N LEU A 90 -32.61 21.48 -0.19
CA LEU A 90 -31.39 21.13 0.54
C LEU A 90 -31.67 20.87 2.03
N ALA A 91 -32.44 21.76 2.68
CA ALA A 91 -32.86 21.57 4.06
C ALA A 91 -33.64 20.27 4.23
N ARG A 92 -34.58 19.98 3.31
CA ARG A 92 -35.35 18.73 3.34
C ARG A 92 -34.45 17.50 3.16
N LEU A 93 -33.45 17.56 2.29
CA LEU A 93 -32.47 16.49 2.07
C LEU A 93 -31.61 16.23 3.31
N LEU A 94 -31.11 17.29 3.95
CA LEU A 94 -30.29 17.20 5.15
C LEU A 94 -31.06 16.65 6.35
N GLN A 95 -32.37 16.90 6.42
CA GLN A 95 -33.27 16.34 7.43
C GLN A 95 -33.57 14.85 7.21
N CYS A 96 -33.75 14.41 5.95
CA CYS A 96 -34.19 13.05 5.64
C CYS A 96 -33.04 12.07 5.38
N THR A 97 -31.81 12.56 5.26
CA THR A 97 -30.60 11.75 5.09
C THR A 97 -29.61 12.07 6.20
N ALA A 98 -28.81 11.09 6.63
CA ALA A 98 -27.69 11.32 7.56
C ALA A 98 -26.33 11.45 6.84
N GLY A 99 -26.25 11.00 5.59
CA GLY A 99 -25.03 10.93 4.79
C GLY A 99 -24.60 12.24 4.11
N PRO A 100 -23.55 12.19 3.28
CA PRO A 100 -23.07 13.34 2.52
C PRO A 100 -24.05 13.69 1.37
N VAL A 101 -24.10 14.97 1.01
CA VAL A 101 -24.93 15.51 -0.09
C VAL A 101 -24.06 16.35 -1.00
N ALA A 102 -24.16 16.18 -2.32
CA ALA A 102 -23.53 17.07 -3.27
C ALA A 102 -24.53 18.12 -3.77
N VAL A 103 -24.09 19.36 -3.94
CA VAL A 103 -24.84 20.45 -4.55
C VAL A 103 -24.05 20.95 -5.75
N VAL A 104 -24.64 20.90 -6.94
CA VAL A 104 -24.04 21.43 -8.17
C VAL A 104 -24.63 22.81 -8.44
N GLU A 105 -23.80 23.85 -8.35
CA GLU A 105 -24.22 25.23 -8.53
C GLU A 105 -23.14 26.03 -9.27
N LYS A 106 -23.35 26.23 -10.57
CA LYS A 106 -22.43 27.03 -11.39
C LYS A 106 -22.76 28.53 -11.35
N GLU A 107 -23.98 28.89 -10.94
CA GLU A 107 -24.45 30.27 -10.97
C GLU A 107 -24.01 31.02 -9.71
N THR A 108 -22.78 31.53 -9.74
CA THR A 108 -22.18 32.27 -8.61
C THR A 108 -23.03 33.48 -8.18
N GLY A 109 -23.72 34.11 -9.13
CA GLY A 109 -24.65 35.21 -8.86
C GLY A 109 -25.85 34.81 -7.99
N LEU A 110 -26.35 33.57 -8.13
CA LEU A 110 -27.42 33.07 -7.25
C LEU A 110 -26.90 32.82 -5.84
N GLN A 111 -25.73 32.21 -5.68
CA GLN A 111 -25.15 31.99 -4.35
C GLN A 111 -24.90 33.30 -3.60
N ALA A 112 -24.46 34.34 -4.32
CA ALA A 112 -24.21 35.66 -3.77
C ALA A 112 -25.48 36.38 -3.31
N ILE A 113 -26.66 35.96 -3.78
CA ILE A 113 -27.96 36.55 -3.43
C ILE A 113 -28.68 35.72 -2.36
N THR A 114 -28.62 34.39 -2.45
CA THR A 114 -29.43 33.52 -1.61
C THR A 114 -28.77 33.15 -0.30
N HIS A 115 -27.43 33.19 -0.22
CA HIS A 115 -26.64 32.87 0.98
C HIS A 115 -26.96 31.50 1.63
N VAL A 116 -27.65 30.59 0.93
CA VAL A 116 -28.19 29.34 1.49
C VAL A 116 -27.10 28.50 2.17
N LEU A 117 -25.99 28.24 1.48
CA LEU A 117 -24.90 27.40 2.01
C LEU A 117 -24.14 28.09 3.15
N GLN A 118 -24.05 29.41 3.10
CA GLN A 118 -23.42 30.22 4.15
C GLN A 118 -24.27 30.22 5.42
N ASN A 119 -25.59 30.17 5.28
CA ASN A 119 -26.53 30.18 6.40
C ASN A 119 -26.77 28.78 7.02
N LEU A 120 -26.21 27.71 6.45
CA LEU A 120 -26.31 26.37 7.05
C LEU A 120 -25.55 26.26 8.38
N PRO A 121 -26.08 25.53 9.38
CA PRO A 121 -25.33 25.17 10.58
C PRO A 121 -24.00 24.48 10.23
N ALA A 122 -22.94 24.73 11.01
CA ALA A 122 -21.60 24.21 10.71
C ALA A 122 -21.57 22.67 10.54
N GLN A 123 -22.36 21.95 11.36
CA GLN A 123 -22.49 20.49 11.29
C GLN A 123 -23.11 20.03 9.96
N GLU A 124 -24.14 20.73 9.48
CA GLU A 124 -24.78 20.41 8.20
C GLU A 124 -23.92 20.82 7.02
N ARG A 125 -23.24 21.97 7.11
CA ARG A 125 -22.31 22.45 6.09
C ARG A 125 -21.18 21.45 5.84
N GLY A 126 -20.67 20.80 6.90
CA GLY A 126 -19.66 19.74 6.78
C GLY A 126 -20.13 18.49 6.00
N ARG A 127 -21.44 18.31 5.80
CA ARG A 127 -22.01 17.21 5.02
C ARG A 127 -22.21 17.57 3.54
N VAL A 128 -22.12 18.85 3.19
CA VAL A 128 -22.39 19.33 1.83
C VAL A 128 -21.09 19.49 1.05
N THR A 129 -21.01 18.86 -0.12
CA THR A 129 -19.94 19.09 -1.11
C THR A 129 -20.49 19.97 -2.22
N LEU A 130 -19.92 21.16 -2.38
CA LEU A 130 -20.29 22.10 -3.43
C LEU A 130 -19.45 21.87 -4.69
N VAL A 131 -20.11 21.74 -5.84
CA VAL A 131 -19.49 21.62 -7.17
C VAL A 131 -19.88 22.84 -7.99
N THR A 132 -18.90 23.67 -8.35
CA THR A 132 -19.10 24.96 -9.05
C THR A 132 -18.60 24.95 -10.50
N ALA A 133 -18.30 23.76 -11.04
CA ALA A 133 -17.76 23.61 -12.39
C ALA A 133 -18.68 24.25 -13.46
N ALA A 134 -18.09 24.91 -14.44
CA ALA A 134 -18.84 25.59 -15.50
C ALA A 134 -19.24 24.64 -16.64
N GLN A 135 -18.48 23.55 -16.82
CA GLN A 135 -18.70 22.54 -17.85
C GLN A 135 -19.24 21.24 -17.26
N THR A 136 -20.13 20.57 -17.99
CA THR A 136 -20.76 19.31 -17.53
C THR A 136 -19.74 18.21 -17.29
N ALA A 137 -18.73 18.09 -18.16
CA ALA A 137 -17.67 17.09 -18.04
C ALA A 137 -16.85 17.27 -16.75
N GLU A 138 -16.53 18.50 -16.37
CA GLU A 138 -15.82 18.83 -15.13
C GLU A 138 -16.68 18.49 -13.90
N ALA A 139 -17.96 18.88 -13.92
CA ALA A 139 -18.89 18.56 -12.83
C ALA A 139 -19.07 17.04 -12.65
N LEU A 140 -19.15 16.28 -13.75
CA LEU A 140 -19.23 14.83 -13.71
C LEU A 140 -17.95 14.19 -13.15
N ALA A 141 -16.78 14.70 -13.52
CA ALA A 141 -15.52 14.23 -12.96
C ALA A 141 -15.50 14.45 -11.44
N GLU A 142 -15.81 15.66 -10.96
CA GLU A 142 -15.88 15.96 -9.52
C GLU A 142 -16.88 15.06 -8.77
N LEU A 143 -18.07 14.87 -9.33
CA LEU A 143 -19.10 14.01 -8.75
C LEU A 143 -18.70 12.53 -8.76
N THR A 144 -17.97 12.07 -9.77
CA THR A 144 -17.44 10.70 -9.84
C THR A 144 -16.38 10.50 -8.75
N HIS A 145 -15.47 11.47 -8.57
CA HIS A 145 -14.49 11.43 -7.48
C HIS A 145 -15.14 11.46 -6.10
N TRP A 146 -16.18 12.28 -5.93
CA TRP A 146 -16.99 12.30 -4.73
C TRP A 146 -17.70 10.96 -4.48
N GLN A 147 -18.28 10.37 -5.52
CA GLN A 147 -18.89 9.04 -5.47
C GLN A 147 -17.92 7.99 -4.95
N MET A 148 -16.70 7.95 -5.48
CA MET A 148 -15.67 6.99 -5.09
C MET A 148 -15.21 7.20 -3.64
N ARG A 149 -15.00 8.45 -3.20
CA ARG A 149 -14.67 8.79 -1.81
C ARG A 149 -15.74 8.34 -0.81
N HIS A 150 -17.00 8.28 -1.25
CA HIS A 150 -18.13 7.81 -0.45
C HIS A 150 -18.56 6.39 -0.82
N GLY A 151 -17.62 5.56 -1.24
CA GLY A 151 -17.82 4.12 -1.33
C GLY A 151 -18.55 3.64 -2.57
N GLY A 152 -18.53 4.43 -3.66
CA GLY A 152 -19.08 4.07 -4.96
C GLY A 152 -20.59 3.87 -4.97
N MET A 153 -21.30 4.46 -4.00
CA MET A 153 -22.76 4.39 -3.92
C MET A 153 -23.41 5.06 -5.14
N ARG A 154 -24.62 4.64 -5.50
CA ARG A 154 -25.34 5.18 -6.66
C ARG A 154 -25.60 6.67 -6.49
N LEU A 155 -25.23 7.49 -7.48
CA LEU A 155 -25.61 8.90 -7.51
C LEU A 155 -27.11 9.02 -7.78
N LEU A 156 -27.79 9.90 -7.04
CA LEU A 156 -29.21 10.21 -7.24
C LEU A 156 -29.35 11.69 -7.61
N PRO A 157 -29.45 12.03 -8.91
CA PRO A 157 -29.61 13.41 -9.34
C PRO A 157 -31.02 13.93 -9.03
N LEU A 158 -31.08 15.04 -8.29
CA LEU A 158 -32.29 15.75 -7.89
C LEU A 158 -32.27 17.12 -8.55
N ALA A 159 -32.89 17.23 -9.73
CA ALA A 159 -32.88 18.47 -10.50
C ALA A 159 -34.02 19.40 -10.10
N LEU A 160 -33.68 20.62 -9.69
CA LEU A 160 -34.68 21.64 -9.40
C LEU A 160 -35.28 22.18 -10.72
N PRO A 161 -36.62 22.27 -10.87
CA PRO A 161 -37.27 22.70 -12.11
C PRO A 161 -36.88 24.10 -12.59
N PHE A 162 -36.44 24.98 -11.70
CA PHE A 162 -35.92 26.28 -12.07
C PHE A 162 -34.62 26.18 -12.88
N TYR A 163 -33.68 25.33 -12.46
CA TYR A 163 -32.38 25.19 -13.09
C TYR A 163 -32.47 24.49 -14.46
N LEU A 164 -33.42 23.56 -14.62
CA LEU A 164 -33.75 22.97 -15.93
C LEU A 164 -34.33 23.99 -16.93
N ARG A 165 -34.96 25.07 -16.44
CA ARG A 165 -35.46 26.19 -17.27
C ARG A 165 -34.38 27.25 -17.52
N LEU A 166 -33.47 27.42 -16.56
CA LEU A 166 -32.35 28.35 -16.58
C LEU A 166 -31.31 27.93 -17.61
N ASP A 167 -30.83 26.70 -17.51
CA ASP A 167 -29.87 26.12 -18.45
C ASP A 167 -30.10 24.62 -18.60
N ARG A 168 -30.93 24.27 -19.58
CA ARG A 168 -31.29 22.89 -19.88
C ARG A 168 -30.09 22.09 -20.42
N ASP A 169 -29.20 22.73 -21.16
CA ASP A 169 -28.07 22.07 -21.79
C ASP A 169 -27.04 21.64 -20.75
N TYR A 170 -26.84 22.43 -19.71
CA TYR A 170 -26.00 22.07 -18.57
C TYR A 170 -26.70 21.13 -17.60
N TYR A 171 -27.75 21.59 -16.91
CA TYR A 171 -28.36 20.83 -15.80
C TYR A 171 -29.16 19.62 -16.28
N GLY A 172 -29.78 19.70 -17.46
CA GLY A 172 -30.52 18.59 -18.07
C GLY A 172 -29.60 17.48 -18.59
N SER A 173 -28.49 17.84 -19.23
CA SER A 173 -27.48 16.84 -19.65
C SER A 173 -26.86 16.17 -18.44
N LEU A 174 -26.46 16.94 -17.42
CA LEU A 174 -25.90 16.42 -16.18
C LEU A 174 -26.88 15.47 -15.46
N GLN A 175 -28.17 15.83 -15.36
CA GLN A 175 -29.19 14.95 -14.82
C GLN A 175 -29.27 13.62 -15.58
N LYS A 176 -29.27 13.67 -16.91
CA LYS A 176 -29.38 12.50 -17.78
C LYS A 176 -28.16 11.59 -17.64
N GLU A 177 -26.96 12.16 -17.60
CA GLU A 177 -25.71 11.41 -17.47
C GLU A 177 -25.58 10.75 -16.09
N LEU A 178 -25.92 11.48 -15.02
CA LEU A 178 -25.97 10.94 -13.66
C LEU A 178 -27.02 9.83 -13.50
N ALA A 179 -28.19 9.98 -14.13
CA ALA A 179 -29.22 8.94 -14.12
C ALA A 179 -28.81 7.70 -14.95
N ALA A 180 -27.99 7.87 -15.99
CA ALA A 180 -27.44 6.77 -16.78
C ALA A 180 -26.34 6.02 -16.03
N SER A 181 -25.45 6.73 -15.33
CA SER A 181 -24.40 6.11 -14.50
C SER A 181 -24.98 5.35 -13.31
N ALA A 182 -26.13 5.79 -12.78
CA ALA A 182 -26.90 5.09 -11.75
C ALA A 182 -27.39 3.69 -12.17
N ARG A 183 -27.44 3.37 -13.48
CA ARG A 183 -27.78 2.04 -14.01
C ARG A 183 -26.58 1.12 -14.12
N PHE A 184 -25.36 1.63 -13.92
CA PHE A 184 -24.17 0.81 -13.94
C PHE A 184 -23.98 0.19 -12.56
N ASP A 185 -24.40 -1.05 -12.41
CA ASP A 185 -24.14 -1.86 -11.22
C ASP A 185 -22.67 -2.30 -11.21
N PHE A 186 -21.79 -1.36 -10.86
CA PHE A 186 -20.35 -1.59 -10.76
C PHE A 186 -20.06 -2.73 -9.79
N TRP A 187 -20.70 -2.71 -8.62
CA TRP A 187 -20.40 -3.64 -7.54
C TRP A 187 -20.78 -5.07 -7.88
N SER A 188 -21.91 -5.32 -8.55
CA SER A 188 -22.22 -6.68 -9.01
C SER A 188 -21.33 -7.16 -10.14
N LYS A 189 -20.76 -6.25 -10.95
CA LYS A 189 -19.79 -6.61 -11.99
C LYS A 189 -18.39 -6.82 -11.46
N ALA A 190 -18.03 -6.14 -10.37
CA ALA A 190 -16.70 -6.15 -9.78
C ALA A 190 -16.54 -7.25 -8.71
N SER A 191 -17.62 -7.61 -8.03
CA SER A 191 -17.70 -8.76 -7.13
C SER A 191 -18.08 -10.02 -7.92
N GLY A 192 -17.46 -11.15 -7.59
CA GLY A 192 -17.68 -12.41 -8.26
C GLY A 192 -16.83 -13.53 -7.66
N PRO A 193 -17.15 -14.79 -7.99
CA PRO A 193 -16.36 -15.93 -7.52
C PRO A 193 -14.91 -15.80 -7.98
N ARG A 194 -13.97 -16.06 -7.07
CA ARG A 194 -12.53 -16.02 -7.34
C ARG A 194 -12.00 -17.43 -7.58
N PHE A 195 -10.91 -17.51 -8.33
CA PHE A 195 -10.23 -18.76 -8.71
C PHE A 195 -11.17 -19.77 -9.39
N VAL A 196 -12.01 -19.29 -10.31
CA VAL A 196 -12.95 -20.16 -11.05
C VAL A 196 -12.20 -21.02 -12.07
N ASN A 197 -11.18 -20.45 -12.70
CA ASN A 197 -10.38 -21.12 -13.72
C ASN A 197 -9.10 -21.72 -13.11
N ASP A 198 -8.52 -22.69 -13.82
CA ASP A 198 -7.26 -23.32 -13.42
C ASP A 198 -6.08 -22.34 -13.41
N SER A 199 -6.03 -21.39 -14.36
CA SER A 199 -5.03 -20.32 -14.35
C SER A 199 -5.64 -19.03 -13.79
N PRO A 200 -5.18 -18.53 -12.63
CA PRO A 200 -5.70 -17.29 -12.06
C PRO A 200 -5.17 -16.05 -12.78
N ARG A 201 -5.93 -14.95 -12.71
CA ARG A 201 -5.51 -13.62 -13.15
C ARG A 201 -5.04 -12.81 -11.95
N VAL A 202 -3.85 -12.24 -12.03
CA VAL A 202 -3.18 -11.63 -10.87
C VAL A 202 -3.00 -10.13 -11.03
N LEU A 203 -3.49 -9.33 -10.07
CA LEU A 203 -3.22 -7.91 -10.01
C LEU A 203 -2.02 -7.64 -9.08
N LEU A 204 -0.96 -7.03 -9.58
CA LEU A 204 0.23 -6.69 -8.81
C LEU A 204 0.14 -5.25 -8.32
N LEU A 205 0.35 -5.02 -7.02
CA LEU A 205 0.26 -3.71 -6.39
C LEU A 205 1.62 -3.31 -5.81
N THR A 206 2.11 -2.11 -6.12
CA THR A 206 3.37 -1.61 -5.55
C THR A 206 3.44 -0.09 -5.51
N SER A 207 4.17 0.47 -4.53
CA SER A 207 4.53 1.90 -4.47
C SER A 207 5.99 2.19 -4.87
N LYS A 208 6.66 1.25 -5.57
CA LYS A 208 8.09 1.21 -6.01
C LYS A 208 8.96 0.21 -5.24
N TYR A 209 8.49 -1.03 -5.05
CA TYR A 209 9.33 -2.09 -4.50
C TYR A 209 10.05 -2.85 -5.62
N PHE A 210 11.38 -2.90 -5.55
CA PHE A 210 12.22 -3.37 -6.66
C PHE A 210 11.98 -4.84 -7.03
N LEU A 211 11.64 -5.70 -6.06
CA LEU A 211 11.41 -7.15 -6.28
C LEU A 211 10.09 -7.48 -6.98
N MET A 212 9.22 -6.51 -7.27
CA MET A 212 7.97 -6.78 -8.01
C MET A 212 8.26 -7.37 -9.40
N GLY A 213 9.37 -6.98 -10.03
CA GLY A 213 9.79 -7.52 -11.32
C GLY A 213 10.06 -9.03 -11.31
N GLU A 214 10.38 -9.62 -10.15
CA GLU A 214 10.60 -11.05 -10.01
C GLU A 214 9.26 -11.82 -10.02
N ILE A 215 8.21 -11.26 -9.43
CA ILE A 215 6.84 -11.79 -9.52
C ILE A 215 6.33 -11.68 -10.96
N GLU A 216 6.50 -10.52 -11.61
CA GLU A 216 6.15 -10.37 -13.02
C GLU A 216 6.90 -11.38 -13.91
N GLY A 217 8.18 -11.60 -13.64
CA GLY A 217 9.00 -12.61 -14.31
C GLY A 217 8.45 -14.02 -14.12
N ALA A 218 8.08 -14.38 -12.89
CA ALA A 218 7.45 -15.65 -12.58
C ALA A 218 6.09 -15.81 -13.28
N CYS A 219 5.25 -14.77 -13.28
CA CYS A 219 3.97 -14.79 -14.00
C CYS A 219 4.17 -15.07 -15.50
N ARG A 220 5.10 -14.35 -16.16
CA ARG A 220 5.42 -14.57 -17.58
C ARG A 220 5.87 -16.00 -17.85
N LYS A 221 6.76 -16.55 -17.03
CA LYS A 221 7.27 -17.93 -17.19
C LYS A 221 6.20 -19.00 -16.97
N LEU A 222 5.23 -18.73 -16.11
CA LEU A 222 4.11 -19.63 -15.80
C LEU A 222 2.90 -19.43 -16.73
N GLY A 223 2.93 -18.44 -17.64
CA GLY A 223 1.78 -18.10 -18.48
C GLY A 223 0.61 -17.48 -17.69
N ILE A 224 0.87 -16.94 -16.51
CA ILE A 224 -0.14 -16.32 -15.66
C ILE A 224 -0.38 -14.89 -16.15
N GLU A 225 -1.63 -14.63 -16.56
CA GLU A 225 -2.07 -13.27 -16.88
C GLU A 225 -1.92 -12.36 -15.65
N HIS A 226 -1.26 -11.23 -15.83
CA HIS A 226 -1.06 -10.26 -14.78
C HIS A 226 -1.15 -8.82 -15.28
N LYS A 227 -1.52 -7.91 -14.38
CA LYS A 227 -1.41 -6.45 -14.57
C LYS A 227 -0.72 -5.83 -13.38
N LEU A 228 0.10 -4.81 -13.61
CA LEU A 228 0.75 -4.03 -12.57
C LEU A 228 0.04 -2.69 -12.38
N VAL A 229 -0.28 -2.35 -11.13
CA VAL A 229 -0.78 -1.04 -10.71
C VAL A 229 0.24 -0.41 -9.77
N VAL A 230 0.75 0.76 -10.14
CA VAL A 230 1.77 1.48 -9.39
C VAL A 230 1.14 2.65 -8.65
N ILE A 231 1.36 2.68 -7.34
CA ILE A 231 0.85 3.71 -6.42
C ILE A 231 1.92 4.79 -6.30
N ARG A 232 1.56 6.04 -6.62
CA ARG A 232 2.46 7.20 -6.50
C ARG A 232 2.08 8.01 -5.25
N ASP A 233 3.08 8.68 -4.67
CA ASP A 233 2.97 9.27 -3.31
C ASP A 233 2.27 10.65 -3.26
N ASP A 234 1.95 11.28 -4.38
CA ASP A 234 1.31 12.61 -4.41
C ASP A 234 -0.22 12.56 -4.29
N ALA A 235 -0.82 13.59 -3.69
CA ALA A 235 -2.26 13.61 -3.35
C ALA A 235 -3.18 13.47 -4.57
N VAL A 236 -2.76 13.98 -5.74
CA VAL A 236 -3.44 13.81 -7.03
C VAL A 236 -3.43 12.33 -7.45
N ALA A 237 -2.35 11.60 -7.17
CA ALA A 237 -2.21 10.20 -7.52
C ALA A 237 -3.04 9.25 -6.65
N ARG A 238 -3.51 9.64 -5.45
CA ARG A 238 -4.40 8.80 -4.64
C ARG A 238 -5.75 8.58 -5.31
N THR A 239 -6.27 9.62 -5.95
CA THR A 239 -7.54 9.56 -6.69
C THR A 239 -7.38 8.78 -7.99
N ASP A 240 -6.30 9.04 -8.74
CA ASP A 240 -5.94 8.29 -9.94
C ASP A 240 -5.71 6.80 -9.64
N PHE A 241 -5.14 6.46 -8.49
CA PHE A 241 -4.92 5.07 -8.07
C PHE A 241 -6.22 4.31 -7.89
N VAL A 242 -7.19 4.89 -7.15
CA VAL A 242 -8.49 4.23 -6.94
C VAL A 242 -9.18 4.01 -8.29
N GLN A 243 -9.14 4.98 -9.19
CA GLN A 243 -9.69 4.83 -10.54
C GLN A 243 -9.00 3.70 -11.31
N GLN A 244 -7.66 3.68 -11.35
CA GLN A 244 -6.89 2.63 -12.04
C GLN A 244 -7.15 1.24 -11.46
N LEU A 245 -7.26 1.12 -10.14
CA LEU A 245 -7.60 -0.13 -9.47
C LEU A 245 -8.99 -0.61 -9.88
N LEU A 246 -10.01 0.26 -9.83
CA LEU A 246 -11.38 -0.12 -10.19
C LEU A 246 -11.53 -0.45 -11.67
N GLU A 247 -10.86 0.30 -12.56
CA GLU A 247 -10.79 -0.01 -13.99
C GLU A 247 -10.11 -1.36 -14.24
N ALA A 248 -9.00 -1.64 -13.54
CA ALA A 248 -8.34 -2.93 -13.61
C ALA A 248 -9.28 -4.04 -13.11
N VAL A 249 -9.98 -3.86 -12.01
CA VAL A 249 -10.89 -4.89 -11.48
C VAL A 249 -12.02 -5.23 -12.46
N VAL A 250 -12.63 -4.22 -13.11
CA VAL A 250 -13.72 -4.45 -14.06
C VAL A 250 -13.21 -5.02 -15.39
N SER A 251 -12.13 -4.47 -15.94
CA SER A 251 -11.62 -4.86 -17.27
C SER A 251 -10.80 -6.16 -17.23
N PHE A 252 -10.01 -6.35 -16.18
CA PHE A 252 -9.08 -7.47 -16.02
C PHE A 252 -9.61 -8.55 -15.09
N ARG A 253 -10.66 -8.32 -14.30
CA ARG A 253 -11.31 -9.34 -13.45
C ARG A 253 -10.30 -10.24 -12.72
N PRO A 254 -9.41 -9.67 -11.88
CA PRO A 254 -8.40 -10.45 -11.17
C PRO A 254 -9.04 -11.41 -10.17
N ASP A 255 -8.38 -12.53 -9.92
CA ASP A 255 -8.72 -13.49 -8.87
C ASP A 255 -8.13 -13.07 -7.53
N CYS A 256 -6.97 -12.40 -7.54
CA CYS A 256 -6.35 -11.83 -6.35
C CYS A 256 -5.44 -10.64 -6.68
N CYS A 257 -5.11 -9.89 -5.63
CA CYS A 257 -4.03 -8.91 -5.60
C CYS A 257 -2.77 -9.52 -4.95
N ILE A 258 -1.58 -9.15 -5.41
CA ILE A 258 -0.30 -9.49 -4.76
C ILE A 258 0.49 -8.21 -4.47
N THR A 259 1.01 -8.10 -3.25
CA THR A 259 1.98 -7.09 -2.84
C THR A 259 3.16 -7.72 -2.10
N LEU A 260 4.30 -7.03 -2.09
CA LEU A 260 5.49 -7.39 -1.32
C LEU A 260 5.64 -6.42 -0.14
N ASN A 261 5.90 -6.94 1.05
CA ASN A 261 6.10 -6.15 2.27
C ASN A 261 4.98 -5.13 2.54
N HIS A 262 3.73 -5.47 2.19
CA HIS A 262 2.59 -4.54 2.29
C HIS A 262 2.78 -3.21 1.52
N MET A 263 3.70 -3.16 0.55
CA MET A 263 4.00 -1.93 -0.15
C MET A 263 2.87 -1.54 -1.09
N GLY A 264 2.37 -0.33 -0.93
CA GLY A 264 1.18 0.14 -1.61
C GLY A 264 -0.13 -0.09 -0.85
N VAL A 265 -0.09 -0.71 0.33
CA VAL A 265 -1.20 -0.63 1.28
C VAL A 265 -1.08 0.68 2.04
N ASP A 266 -2.20 1.39 2.21
CA ASP A 266 -2.26 2.64 2.96
C ASP A 266 -2.52 2.39 4.46
N VAL A 267 -1.95 3.26 5.30
CA VAL A 267 -2.06 3.14 6.76
C VAL A 267 -3.51 3.39 7.23
N GLU A 268 -4.22 4.23 6.49
CA GLU A 268 -5.59 4.65 6.76
C GLU A 268 -6.62 3.51 6.55
N GLY A 269 -6.26 2.46 5.80
CA GLY A 269 -7.09 1.27 5.54
C GLY A 269 -8.04 1.39 4.35
N VAL A 270 -7.93 2.45 3.54
CA VAL A 270 -8.80 2.74 2.40
C VAL A 270 -8.74 1.64 1.34
N LEU A 271 -7.53 1.19 0.96
CA LEU A 271 -7.36 0.09 0.03
C LEU A 271 -7.96 -1.19 0.59
N MET A 272 -7.76 -1.46 1.88
CA MET A 272 -8.25 -2.69 2.52
C MET A 272 -9.77 -2.72 2.56
N ASP A 273 -10.41 -1.61 2.91
CA ASP A 273 -11.86 -1.45 2.86
C ASP A 273 -12.39 -1.63 1.42
N LEU A 274 -11.68 -1.08 0.43
CA LEU A 274 -12.05 -1.21 -0.97
C LEU A 274 -11.97 -2.66 -1.46
N LEU A 275 -10.86 -3.35 -1.18
CA LEU A 275 -10.67 -4.76 -1.53
C LEU A 275 -11.70 -5.66 -0.83
N ALA A 276 -12.04 -5.38 0.42
CA ALA A 276 -13.08 -6.09 1.14
C ALA A 276 -14.47 -5.93 0.51
N ARG A 277 -14.83 -4.72 0.08
CA ARG A 277 -16.09 -4.46 -0.65
C ARG A 277 -16.12 -5.15 -2.01
N LEU A 278 -14.97 -5.20 -2.70
CA LEU A 278 -14.81 -5.90 -3.97
C LEU A 278 -14.78 -7.43 -3.81
N GLN A 279 -14.67 -7.94 -2.58
CA GLN A 279 -14.40 -9.35 -2.31
C GLN A 279 -13.18 -9.84 -3.11
N LEU A 280 -12.15 -9.00 -3.17
CA LEU A 280 -10.93 -9.24 -3.94
C LEU A 280 -9.79 -9.51 -2.96
N PRO A 281 -9.31 -10.77 -2.86
CA PRO A 281 -8.35 -11.13 -1.84
C PRO A 281 -6.95 -10.58 -2.13
N LEU A 282 -6.25 -10.16 -1.07
CA LEU A 282 -4.87 -9.67 -1.10
C LEU A 282 -3.92 -10.74 -0.54
N ALA A 283 -2.94 -11.14 -1.34
CA ALA A 283 -1.75 -11.83 -0.87
C ALA A 283 -0.65 -10.79 -0.57
N SER A 284 -0.23 -10.69 0.69
CA SER A 284 0.94 -9.88 1.04
C SER A 284 2.11 -10.77 1.44
N TRP A 285 3.14 -10.81 0.61
CA TRP A 285 4.34 -11.57 0.90
C TRP A 285 5.44 -10.70 1.49
N PHE A 286 5.75 -10.97 2.75
CA PHE A 286 6.84 -10.36 3.47
C PHE A 286 8.15 -11.09 3.16
N VAL A 287 9.05 -10.36 2.51
CA VAL A 287 10.46 -10.73 2.25
C VAL A 287 11.43 -9.99 3.19
N ASP A 288 10.87 -9.23 4.13
CA ASP A 288 11.55 -8.66 5.29
C ASP A 288 10.72 -8.98 6.56
N ASN A 289 11.17 -8.54 7.73
CA ASN A 289 10.46 -8.80 8.97
C ASN A 289 9.12 -8.01 9.01
N PRO A 290 7.96 -8.71 9.04
CA PRO A 290 6.65 -8.07 9.01
C PRO A 290 6.39 -7.18 10.22
N HIS A 291 6.99 -7.45 11.39
CA HIS A 291 6.85 -6.59 12.57
C HIS A 291 7.50 -5.22 12.36
N LEU A 292 8.50 -5.10 11.49
CA LEU A 292 9.07 -3.81 11.12
C LEU A 292 8.19 -2.98 10.18
N ILE A 293 7.08 -3.54 9.70
CA ILE A 293 6.22 -2.94 8.67
C ILE A 293 4.79 -2.79 9.21
N ILE A 294 4.19 -3.90 9.67
CA ILE A 294 2.75 -4.04 9.90
C ILE A 294 2.23 -3.25 11.10
N HIS A 295 3.07 -2.87 12.06
CA HIS A 295 2.65 -2.09 13.22
C HIS A 295 2.20 -0.68 12.88
N LEU A 296 2.49 -0.20 11.67
CA LEU A 296 1.96 1.04 11.12
C LEU A 296 0.50 0.90 10.62
N TYR A 297 -0.02 -0.33 10.49
CA TYR A 297 -1.23 -0.65 9.71
C TYR A 297 -2.38 -1.22 10.56
N SER A 298 -2.71 -0.57 11.69
CA SER A 298 -3.68 -1.07 12.69
C SER A 298 -5.10 -1.35 12.14
N ARG A 299 -5.46 -0.82 10.96
CA ARG A 299 -6.74 -1.06 10.26
C ARG A 299 -6.68 -2.09 9.13
N CYS A 300 -5.55 -2.76 8.90
CA CYS A 300 -5.36 -3.63 7.73
C CYS A 300 -5.66 -5.11 7.99
N VAL A 301 -6.16 -5.48 9.17
CA VAL A 301 -6.65 -6.84 9.44
C VAL A 301 -7.98 -7.02 8.72
N SER A 302 -8.03 -7.96 7.76
CA SER A 302 -9.22 -8.22 6.95
C SER A 302 -9.29 -9.71 6.59
N PRO A 303 -10.49 -10.33 6.55
CA PRO A 303 -10.64 -11.71 6.09
C PRO A 303 -10.21 -11.88 4.63
N TRP A 304 -10.22 -10.79 3.86
CA TRP A 304 -9.74 -10.76 2.47
C TRP A 304 -8.22 -10.61 2.36
N THR A 305 -7.47 -10.81 3.45
CA THR A 305 -6.01 -10.67 3.46
C THR A 305 -5.35 -11.96 3.93
N THR A 306 -4.42 -12.44 3.12
CA THR A 306 -3.53 -13.55 3.47
C THR A 306 -2.09 -13.04 3.53
N LEU A 307 -1.42 -13.31 4.64
CA LEU A 307 -0.01 -12.97 4.82
C LEU A 307 0.87 -14.18 4.51
N PHE A 308 1.92 -13.96 3.74
CA PHE A 308 2.98 -14.91 3.54
C PHE A 308 4.25 -14.36 4.21
N THR A 309 4.84 -15.09 5.13
CA THR A 309 6.07 -14.69 5.82
C THR A 309 7.21 -15.63 5.45
N TRP A 310 8.34 -15.05 5.06
CA TRP A 310 9.55 -15.80 4.75
C TRP A 310 10.27 -16.37 5.96
N ASP A 311 9.89 -15.94 7.16
CA ASP A 311 10.36 -16.44 8.45
C ASP A 311 9.16 -17.00 9.24
N SER A 312 9.20 -18.29 9.55
CA SER A 312 8.12 -18.99 10.26
C SER A 312 7.93 -18.50 11.69
N ASP A 313 8.95 -17.87 12.29
CA ASP A 313 8.89 -17.36 13.66
C ASP A 313 7.83 -16.26 13.83
N ASN A 314 7.44 -15.60 12.73
CA ASN A 314 6.44 -14.54 12.74
C ASN A 314 4.99 -15.05 12.67
N ILE A 315 4.75 -16.33 12.40
CA ILE A 315 3.38 -16.83 12.14
C ILE A 315 2.50 -16.66 13.38
N SER A 316 2.99 -17.09 14.54
CA SER A 316 2.23 -17.06 15.79
C SER A 316 1.87 -15.63 16.21
N SER A 317 2.82 -14.70 16.09
CA SER A 317 2.62 -13.29 16.44
C SER A 317 1.70 -12.57 15.46
N LEU A 318 1.78 -12.87 14.15
CA LEU A 318 0.87 -12.31 13.15
C LEU A 318 -0.57 -12.82 13.33
N ARG A 319 -0.76 -14.10 13.66
CA ARG A 319 -2.09 -14.63 14.01
C ARG A 319 -2.63 -13.99 15.29
N ALA A 320 -1.78 -13.81 16.31
CA ALA A 320 -2.16 -13.11 17.53
C ALA A 320 -2.54 -11.63 17.29
N ALA A 321 -2.01 -11.02 16.22
CA ALA A 321 -2.39 -9.68 15.77
C ALA A 321 -3.74 -9.63 15.03
N GLY A 322 -4.39 -10.78 14.79
CA GLY A 322 -5.74 -10.87 14.20
C GLY A 322 -5.77 -11.36 12.75
N PHE A 323 -4.63 -11.62 12.11
CA PHE A 323 -4.61 -12.17 10.75
C PHE A 323 -4.99 -13.65 10.77
N GLU A 324 -6.14 -13.99 10.19
CA GLU A 324 -6.65 -15.36 10.15
C GLU A 324 -5.77 -16.27 9.27
N HIS A 325 -5.34 -15.76 8.12
CA HIS A 325 -4.58 -16.52 7.13
C HIS A 325 -3.14 -16.05 7.08
N VAL A 326 -2.25 -16.83 7.72
CA VAL A 326 -0.80 -16.60 7.74
C VAL A 326 -0.08 -17.90 7.38
N PHE A 327 0.73 -17.86 6.33
CA PHE A 327 1.47 -19.01 5.80
C PHE A 327 2.97 -18.73 5.73
N TYR A 328 3.77 -19.78 5.90
CA TYR A 328 5.20 -19.75 5.63
C TYR A 328 5.44 -19.77 4.12
N LEU A 329 6.25 -18.84 3.62
CA LEU A 329 6.69 -18.82 2.22
C LEU A 329 8.12 -18.28 2.13
N PRO A 330 9.15 -19.15 2.04
CA PRO A 330 10.54 -18.74 2.04
C PRO A 330 10.89 -17.89 0.82
N LEU A 331 12.04 -17.23 0.85
CA LEU A 331 12.54 -16.48 -0.31
C LEU A 331 12.75 -17.40 -1.53
N GLY A 332 12.88 -16.79 -2.71
CA GLY A 332 13.14 -17.47 -3.97
C GLY A 332 14.15 -16.71 -4.82
N THR A 333 14.71 -17.40 -5.82
CA THR A 333 15.68 -16.82 -6.77
C THR A 333 15.12 -16.81 -8.20
N ASP A 334 15.58 -15.89 -9.03
CA ASP A 334 15.35 -15.93 -10.48
C ASP A 334 16.55 -16.60 -11.16
N PRO A 335 16.39 -17.82 -11.70
CA PRO A 335 17.48 -18.56 -12.31
C PRO A 335 18.00 -17.96 -13.62
N ASP A 336 17.25 -17.05 -14.26
CA ASP A 336 17.74 -16.36 -15.46
C ASP A 336 18.64 -15.19 -15.09
N ARG A 337 18.38 -14.60 -13.92
CA ARG A 337 19.18 -13.54 -13.34
C ARG A 337 20.44 -14.13 -12.73
N PHE A 338 20.30 -15.04 -11.77
CA PHE A 338 21.41 -15.73 -11.13
C PHE A 338 21.74 -17.02 -11.86
N HIS A 339 22.58 -16.89 -12.89
CA HIS A 339 22.99 -17.99 -13.76
C HIS A 339 24.52 -18.06 -13.87
N PRO A 340 25.16 -19.24 -13.94
CA PRO A 340 26.61 -19.37 -14.03
C PRO A 340 27.27 -18.60 -15.18
N SER A 341 26.56 -18.40 -16.30
CA SER A 341 27.08 -17.68 -17.47
C SER A 341 27.23 -16.18 -17.27
N LYS A 342 26.61 -15.58 -16.25
CA LYS A 342 26.61 -14.13 -16.03
C LYS A 342 28.00 -13.61 -15.67
N GLY A 343 28.79 -14.41 -14.96
CA GLY A 343 30.12 -14.04 -14.47
C GLY A 343 31.15 -13.65 -15.54
N ALA A 344 30.97 -14.06 -16.80
CA ALA A 344 31.98 -13.91 -17.84
C ALA A 344 32.36 -12.44 -18.14
N SER A 345 31.45 -11.50 -17.88
CA SER A 345 31.66 -10.06 -18.12
C SER A 345 32.09 -9.27 -16.87
N ALA A 346 32.29 -9.94 -15.73
CA ALA A 346 32.63 -9.28 -14.48
C ALA A 346 34.05 -8.67 -14.52
N PRO A 347 34.27 -7.49 -13.90
CA PRO A 347 35.60 -6.90 -13.77
C PRO A 347 36.59 -7.82 -13.07
N ALA A 348 37.83 -7.91 -13.59
CA ALA A 348 38.89 -8.74 -12.99
C ALA A 348 39.21 -8.33 -11.54
N SER A 349 38.99 -7.07 -11.17
CA SER A 349 39.18 -6.54 -9.80
C SER A 349 38.23 -7.18 -8.77
N TRP A 350 37.13 -7.80 -9.21
CA TRP A 350 36.15 -8.45 -8.34
C TRP A 350 36.56 -9.85 -7.87
N LYS A 351 37.61 -10.42 -8.47
CA LYS A 351 38.09 -11.76 -8.11
C LYS A 351 38.60 -11.80 -6.67
N ALA A 352 38.18 -12.84 -5.94
CA ALA A 352 38.60 -13.09 -4.56
C ALA A 352 38.56 -14.58 -4.20
N ASP A 353 39.45 -15.02 -3.34
CA ASP A 353 39.36 -16.35 -2.73
C ASP A 353 38.19 -16.40 -1.74
N LEU A 354 38.00 -15.32 -0.99
CA LEU A 354 36.95 -15.16 0.00
C LEU A 354 36.31 -13.78 -0.16
N SER A 355 34.99 -13.73 -0.25
CA SER A 355 34.25 -12.46 -0.21
C SER A 355 33.13 -12.45 0.80
N PHE A 356 32.77 -11.26 1.24
CA PHE A 356 31.59 -11.00 2.06
C PHE A 356 30.85 -9.80 1.49
N VAL A 357 29.57 -9.97 1.15
CA VAL A 357 28.71 -8.90 0.64
C VAL A 357 27.70 -8.52 1.71
N GLY A 358 27.71 -7.28 2.20
CA GLY A 358 26.71 -6.84 3.18
C GLY A 358 26.92 -5.41 3.67
N ASN A 359 25.85 -4.81 4.20
CA ASN A 359 25.93 -3.50 4.85
C ASN A 359 26.57 -3.63 6.24
N SER A 360 27.41 -2.68 6.63
CA SER A 360 28.06 -2.58 7.94
C SER A 360 27.09 -2.32 9.09
N MET A 361 25.88 -1.84 8.75
CA MET A 361 24.85 -1.33 9.66
C MET A 361 25.27 -0.12 10.49
N LEU A 362 26.52 0.36 10.38
CA LEU A 362 27.05 1.48 11.18
C LEU A 362 26.20 2.74 11.01
N TYR A 363 26.01 3.19 9.77
CA TYR A 363 25.24 4.40 9.48
C TYR A 363 23.74 4.23 9.74
N LYS A 364 23.19 3.02 9.54
CA LYS A 364 21.78 2.73 9.81
C LYS A 364 21.47 2.81 11.30
N VAL A 365 22.32 2.21 12.14
CA VAL A 365 22.21 2.30 13.60
C VAL A 365 22.38 3.75 14.05
N GLY A 366 23.44 4.43 13.60
CA GLY A 366 23.69 5.83 13.96
C GLY A 366 22.54 6.77 13.57
N GLY A 367 22.00 6.61 12.36
CA GLY A 367 20.85 7.36 11.88
C GLY A 367 19.59 7.09 12.70
N ARG A 368 19.33 5.82 13.06
CA ARG A 368 18.16 5.46 13.88
C ARG A 368 18.26 6.03 15.29
N LEU A 369 19.43 5.98 15.92
CA LEU A 369 19.66 6.58 17.25
C LEU A 369 19.53 8.11 17.21
N LYS A 370 20.07 8.76 16.17
CA LYS A 370 19.99 10.22 16.00
C LYS A 370 18.54 10.69 15.83
N ASN A 371 17.75 9.98 15.03
CA ASN A 371 16.39 10.39 14.68
C ASN A 371 15.34 9.93 15.69
N GLY A 372 15.59 8.82 16.41
CA GLY A 372 14.61 8.21 17.31
C GLY A 372 14.33 8.97 18.62
N ARG A 373 15.15 9.97 18.97
CA ARG A 373 14.99 10.82 20.18
C ARG A 373 14.69 10.02 21.47
N PHE A 374 15.40 8.91 21.66
CA PHE A 374 15.12 8.01 22.78
C PHE A 374 15.48 8.63 24.13
N PRO A 375 14.71 8.35 25.20
CA PRO A 375 15.06 8.75 26.56
C PRO A 375 16.44 8.28 27.00
N ARG A 376 17.12 9.07 27.84
CA ARG A 376 18.47 8.78 28.36
C ARG A 376 18.61 7.35 28.92
N PRO A 377 17.67 6.80 29.72
CA PRO A 377 17.79 5.43 30.23
C PRO A 377 17.93 4.37 29.12
N LEU A 378 17.16 4.50 28.03
CA LEU A 378 17.24 3.58 26.89
C LEU A 378 18.57 3.70 26.14
N LEU A 379 19.11 4.93 26.02
CA LEU A 379 20.40 5.16 25.38
C LEU A 379 21.57 4.58 26.20
N LEU A 380 21.48 4.65 27.54
CA LEU A 380 22.51 4.10 28.43
C LEU A 380 22.57 2.57 28.37
N SER A 381 21.42 1.89 28.30
CA SER A 381 21.38 0.42 28.22
C SER A 381 21.50 -0.13 26.80
N PHE A 382 21.40 0.72 25.77
CA PHE A 382 21.31 0.33 24.36
C PHE A 382 22.37 -0.70 23.91
N HIS A 383 23.64 -0.45 24.21
CA HIS A 383 24.73 -1.35 23.78
C HIS A 383 24.65 -2.72 24.46
N THR A 384 24.39 -2.74 25.77
CA THR A 384 24.21 -3.98 26.55
C THR A 384 23.00 -4.76 26.07
N VAL A 385 21.87 -4.08 25.85
CA VAL A 385 20.63 -4.67 25.33
C VAL A 385 20.87 -5.29 23.95
N ALA A 386 21.53 -4.58 23.04
CA ALA A 386 21.80 -5.09 21.70
C ALA A 386 22.76 -6.29 21.71
N GLN A 387 23.77 -6.30 22.58
CA GLN A 387 24.67 -7.44 22.73
C GLN A 387 23.94 -8.66 23.29
N GLN A 388 23.17 -8.51 24.36
CA GLN A 388 22.43 -9.63 24.93
C GLN A 388 21.31 -10.12 24.01
N PHE A 389 20.64 -9.22 23.27
CA PHE A 389 19.68 -9.62 22.27
C PHE A 389 20.33 -10.41 21.12
N MET A 390 21.56 -10.06 20.73
CA MET A 390 22.33 -10.81 19.73
C MET A 390 22.57 -12.26 20.15
N GLU A 391 22.86 -12.49 21.42
CA GLU A 391 23.17 -13.80 22.03
C GLU A 391 21.91 -14.59 22.43
N SER A 392 20.78 -13.90 22.63
CA SER A 392 19.52 -14.51 23.03
C SER A 392 18.81 -15.25 21.90
N ASP A 393 18.01 -16.27 22.26
CA ASP A 393 17.08 -16.95 21.34
C ASP A 393 15.75 -16.20 21.15
N GLN A 394 15.48 -15.15 21.93
CA GLN A 394 14.24 -14.37 21.80
C GLN A 394 14.11 -13.75 20.40
N ARG A 395 12.95 -13.91 19.77
CA ARG A 395 12.70 -13.47 18.38
C ARG A 395 12.26 -12.01 18.28
N SER A 396 11.66 -11.47 19.33
CA SER A 396 11.22 -10.08 19.45
C SER A 396 12.10 -9.32 20.44
N VAL A 397 12.43 -8.06 20.13
CA VAL A 397 13.13 -7.17 21.06
C VAL A 397 12.22 -6.84 22.24
N ALA A 398 10.93 -6.60 22.02
CA ALA A 398 9.98 -6.34 23.10
C ALA A 398 9.89 -7.51 24.10
N ASP A 399 9.80 -8.75 23.60
CA ASP A 399 9.76 -9.95 24.45
C ASP A 399 11.08 -10.18 25.18
N PHE A 400 12.20 -9.96 24.48
CA PHE A 400 13.52 -9.98 25.09
C PHE A 400 13.64 -8.96 26.23
N LEU A 401 13.22 -7.71 26.02
CA LEU A 401 13.25 -6.68 27.04
C LEU A 401 12.39 -7.07 28.23
N LYS A 402 11.15 -7.49 27.99
CA LYS A 402 10.21 -7.92 29.03
C LYS A 402 10.78 -9.04 29.89
N LYS A 403 11.45 -10.02 29.27
CA LYS A 403 11.96 -11.21 29.95
C LYS A 403 13.33 -11.01 30.61
N CYS A 404 14.24 -10.29 29.95
CA CYS A 404 15.66 -10.26 30.30
C CYS A 404 16.13 -8.88 30.78
N GLN A 405 15.38 -7.80 30.52
CA GLN A 405 15.76 -6.42 30.80
C GLN A 405 14.56 -5.60 31.32
N PRO A 406 13.92 -6.00 32.44
CA PRO A 406 12.65 -5.42 32.91
C PRO A 406 12.72 -3.91 33.18
N ASP A 407 13.85 -3.40 33.68
CA ASP A 407 14.04 -1.96 33.92
C ASP A 407 14.06 -1.18 32.60
N THR A 408 14.76 -1.69 31.58
CA THR A 408 14.75 -1.10 30.23
C THR A 408 13.37 -1.24 29.60
N TYR A 409 12.67 -2.35 29.82
CA TYR A 409 11.32 -2.59 29.32
C TYR A 409 10.31 -1.56 29.85
N ALA A 410 10.41 -1.16 31.12
CA ALA A 410 9.56 -0.10 31.69
C ALA A 410 9.73 1.23 30.93
N HIS A 411 10.97 1.62 30.61
CA HIS A 411 11.24 2.81 29.81
C HIS A 411 10.81 2.68 28.35
N TYR A 412 10.93 1.49 27.77
CA TYR A 412 10.43 1.19 26.43
C TYR A 412 8.89 1.29 26.36
N LEU A 413 8.17 0.81 27.38
CA LEU A 413 6.71 0.94 27.44
C LEU A 413 6.24 2.39 27.53
N ALA A 414 7.04 3.25 28.17
CA ALA A 414 6.79 4.68 28.32
C ALA A 414 7.06 5.51 27.04
N LEU A 415 7.51 4.89 25.95
CA LEU A 415 7.61 5.56 24.65
C LEU A 415 6.22 6.00 24.15
N PRO A 416 6.11 7.16 23.47
CA PRO A 416 4.84 7.85 23.24
C PRO A 416 3.86 7.08 22.34
N ASP A 417 4.38 6.33 21.37
CA ASP A 417 3.58 5.63 20.37
C ASP A 417 4.31 4.37 19.85
N ASN A 418 3.63 3.61 18.99
CA ASN A 418 4.17 2.39 18.39
C ASN A 418 5.31 2.67 17.41
N GLU A 419 5.35 3.85 16.80
CA GLU A 419 6.43 4.22 15.87
C GLU A 419 7.75 4.39 16.64
N ALA A 420 7.71 5.08 17.79
CA ALA A 420 8.87 5.24 18.66
C ALA A 420 9.36 3.89 19.22
N LYS A 421 8.45 3.01 19.63
CA LYS A 421 8.78 1.64 20.07
C LYS A 421 9.46 0.86 18.95
N LEU A 422 8.88 0.87 17.76
CA LEU A 422 9.43 0.19 16.60
C LEU A 422 10.80 0.74 16.19
N ALA A 423 10.99 2.06 16.27
CA ALA A 423 12.26 2.69 16.01
C ALA A 423 13.35 2.20 16.96
N PHE A 424 13.02 2.02 18.25
CA PHE A 424 13.94 1.47 19.25
C PHE A 424 14.27 0.00 18.97
N GLU A 425 13.26 -0.83 18.74
CA GLU A 425 13.44 -2.25 18.41
C GLU A 425 14.29 -2.44 17.14
N THR A 426 14.06 -1.61 16.13
CA THR A 426 14.86 -1.57 14.90
C THR A 426 16.32 -1.22 15.20
N ALA A 427 16.57 -0.22 16.05
CA ALA A 427 17.93 0.17 16.44
C ALA A 427 18.67 -0.98 17.15
N VAL A 428 17.99 -1.64 18.10
CA VAL A 428 18.54 -2.80 18.84
C VAL A 428 18.85 -3.95 17.88
N THR A 429 17.91 -4.29 17.00
CA THR A 429 18.06 -5.37 16.01
C THR A 429 19.21 -5.11 15.04
N TRP A 430 19.33 -3.89 14.53
CA TRP A 430 20.41 -3.51 13.62
C TRP A 430 21.77 -3.47 14.32
N GLN A 431 21.82 -3.02 15.58
CA GLN A 431 23.06 -3.05 16.35
C GLN A 431 23.47 -4.50 16.71
N ALA A 432 22.54 -5.36 17.07
CA ALA A 432 22.80 -6.79 17.27
C ALA A 432 23.33 -7.45 15.99
N THR A 433 22.73 -7.10 14.84
CA THR A 433 23.19 -7.55 13.52
C THR A 433 24.61 -7.05 13.21
N ARG A 434 24.89 -5.78 13.51
CA ARG A 434 26.22 -5.19 13.35
C ARG A 434 27.26 -5.96 14.17
N LEU A 435 27.01 -6.15 15.46
CA LEU A 435 27.93 -6.85 16.36
C LEU A 435 28.24 -8.28 15.88
N TYR A 436 27.20 -9.05 15.54
CA TYR A 436 27.34 -10.42 15.07
C TYR A 436 28.15 -10.50 13.78
N ARG A 437 27.78 -9.67 12.79
CA ARG A 437 28.44 -9.64 11.48
C ARG A 437 29.90 -9.23 11.60
N ASN A 438 30.18 -8.18 12.38
CA ASN A 438 31.55 -7.73 12.60
C ASN A 438 32.37 -8.82 13.29
N GLY A 439 31.79 -9.52 14.27
CA GLY A 439 32.42 -10.66 14.92
C GLY A 439 32.77 -11.79 13.95
N CYS A 440 31.87 -12.13 13.02
CA CYS A 440 32.12 -13.15 11.99
C CYS A 440 33.22 -12.71 11.02
N VAL A 441 33.12 -11.50 10.45
CA VAL A 441 34.07 -11.01 9.45
C VAL A 441 35.45 -10.76 10.05
N ARG A 442 35.54 -10.31 11.31
CA ARG A 442 36.81 -10.08 12.01
C ARG A 442 37.66 -11.36 12.10
N ARG A 443 37.01 -12.51 12.34
CA ARG A 443 37.68 -13.83 12.39
C ARG A 443 38.26 -14.25 11.04
N LEU A 444 37.74 -13.70 9.94
CA LEU A 444 38.19 -13.99 8.59
C LEU A 444 39.29 -13.05 8.09
N LEU A 445 39.63 -11.97 8.81
CA LEU A 445 40.67 -11.01 8.40
C LEU A 445 42.04 -11.66 8.08
N PRO A 446 42.49 -12.73 8.77
CA PRO A 446 43.71 -13.46 8.38
C PRO A 446 43.69 -14.02 6.96
N LEU A 447 42.51 -14.26 6.38
CA LEU A 447 42.30 -14.74 5.01
C LEU A 447 42.11 -13.60 4.01
N ARG A 448 42.27 -12.34 4.44
CA ARG A 448 42.19 -11.11 3.63
C ARG A 448 40.94 -11.06 2.72
N PRO A 449 39.71 -11.18 3.27
CA PRO A 449 38.48 -11.21 2.50
C PRO A 449 38.29 -9.93 1.66
N LEU A 450 37.59 -10.07 0.54
CA LEU A 450 36.99 -8.94 -0.17
C LEU A 450 35.64 -8.58 0.47
N ILE A 451 35.60 -7.48 1.20
CA ILE A 451 34.38 -6.94 1.81
C ILE A 451 33.73 -5.97 0.84
N VAL A 452 32.48 -6.26 0.48
CA VAL A 452 31.66 -5.50 -0.45
C VAL A 452 30.50 -4.88 0.30
N GLY A 453 30.45 -3.55 0.39
CA GLY A 453 29.43 -2.86 1.17
C GLY A 453 29.64 -1.36 1.29
N ASP A 454 28.99 -0.75 2.27
CA ASP A 454 29.10 0.68 2.53
C ASP A 454 30.42 1.05 3.23
N ALA A 455 30.75 2.34 3.21
CA ALA A 455 31.98 2.90 3.79
C ALA A 455 32.15 2.61 5.29
N GLY A 456 31.11 2.21 6.02
CA GLY A 456 31.18 1.89 7.43
C GLY A 456 32.13 0.72 7.74
N TRP A 457 32.39 -0.17 6.77
CA TRP A 457 33.39 -1.23 6.92
C TRP A 457 34.81 -0.70 7.13
N LYS A 458 35.18 0.37 6.42
CA LYS A 458 36.50 1.00 6.57
C LYS A 458 36.65 1.63 7.96
N ILE A 459 35.55 2.09 8.56
CA ILE A 459 35.54 2.64 9.93
C ILE A 459 35.64 1.51 10.95
N GLU A 460 34.86 0.44 10.78
CA GLU A 460 34.81 -0.69 11.69
C GLU A 460 36.18 -1.35 11.87
N PHE A 461 36.90 -1.58 10.78
CA PHE A 461 38.16 -2.32 10.79
C PHE A 461 39.40 -1.43 10.68
N ARG A 462 39.29 -0.10 10.82
CA ARG A 462 40.42 0.84 10.64
C ARG A 462 41.64 0.54 11.51
N HIS A 463 41.43 -0.06 12.68
CA HIS A 463 42.46 -0.36 13.67
C HIS A 463 42.86 -1.85 13.71
N GLU A 464 42.30 -2.66 12.82
CA GLU A 464 42.68 -4.07 12.72
C GLU A 464 44.06 -4.18 12.08
N PRO A 465 44.97 -5.01 12.63
CA PRO A 465 46.32 -5.16 12.08
C PRO A 465 46.31 -5.80 10.68
N LEU A 466 45.33 -6.67 10.42
CA LEU A 466 45.13 -7.32 9.13
C LEU A 466 43.95 -6.67 8.41
N GLN A 467 44.27 -5.92 7.36
CA GLN A 467 43.27 -5.22 6.57
C GLN A 467 42.65 -6.13 5.49
N PRO A 468 41.32 -6.13 5.34
CA PRO A 468 40.64 -6.77 4.22
C PRO A 468 40.78 -5.91 2.96
N ARG A 469 40.34 -6.46 1.82
CA ARG A 469 40.09 -5.67 0.62
C ARG A 469 38.69 -5.06 0.71
N TYR A 470 38.53 -3.83 0.24
CA TYR A 470 37.23 -3.15 0.24
C TYR A 470 36.75 -2.92 -1.18
N MET A 471 35.45 -3.06 -1.39
CA MET A 471 34.74 -2.65 -2.58
C MET A 471 33.41 -2.00 -2.21
N ASP A 472 32.97 -1.05 -3.02
CA ASP A 472 31.71 -0.36 -2.81
C ASP A 472 30.51 -1.30 -2.94
N ALA A 473 29.37 -0.89 -2.39
CA ALA A 473 28.15 -1.66 -2.42
C ALA A 473 27.71 -1.94 -3.87
N LEU A 474 27.28 -3.18 -4.10
CA LEU A 474 26.82 -3.66 -5.40
C LEU A 474 25.29 -3.62 -5.50
N SER A 475 24.80 -3.32 -6.69
CA SER A 475 23.40 -3.41 -7.07
C SER A 475 22.95 -4.87 -7.11
N TYR A 476 21.78 -5.15 -6.52
CA TYR A 476 21.18 -6.48 -6.54
C TYR A 476 20.94 -6.98 -7.98
N TYR A 477 20.55 -6.10 -8.89
CA TYR A 477 20.12 -6.49 -10.23
C TYR A 477 21.21 -6.53 -11.28
N SER A 478 22.12 -5.55 -11.29
CA SER A 478 23.16 -5.45 -12.32
C SER A 478 24.44 -6.16 -11.92
N ASP A 479 24.76 -6.18 -10.62
CA ASP A 479 26.13 -6.47 -10.20
C ASP A 479 26.26 -7.83 -9.51
N LEU A 480 25.39 -8.15 -8.54
CA LEU A 480 25.45 -9.42 -7.81
C LEU A 480 25.40 -10.67 -8.70
N PRO A 481 24.59 -10.71 -9.78
CA PRO A 481 24.58 -11.84 -10.70
C PRO A 481 25.93 -12.11 -11.37
N LEU A 482 26.72 -11.05 -11.61
CA LEU A 482 28.07 -11.15 -12.16
C LEU A 482 29.07 -11.53 -11.06
N PHE A 483 28.91 -10.93 -9.87
CA PHE A 483 29.87 -10.96 -8.77
C PHE A 483 30.03 -12.33 -8.10
N TYR A 484 28.96 -13.08 -7.83
CA TYR A 484 29.05 -14.29 -7.00
C TYR A 484 30.03 -15.34 -7.54
N SER A 485 30.10 -15.47 -8.87
CA SER A 485 31.05 -16.34 -9.58
C SER A 485 32.51 -15.89 -9.54
N GLN A 486 32.78 -14.66 -9.07
CA GLN A 486 34.13 -14.13 -8.94
C GLN A 486 34.78 -14.50 -7.59
N SER A 487 34.02 -15.12 -6.69
CA SER A 487 34.48 -15.54 -5.38
C SER A 487 34.57 -17.06 -5.28
N VAL A 488 35.71 -17.59 -4.82
CA VAL A 488 35.85 -19.03 -4.59
C VAL A 488 34.95 -19.48 -3.43
N VAL A 489 34.93 -18.70 -2.34
CA VAL A 489 34.00 -18.86 -1.22
C VAL A 489 33.24 -17.54 -1.00
N ASN A 490 31.91 -17.59 -1.14
CA ASN A 490 31.03 -16.50 -0.74
C ASN A 490 30.64 -16.72 0.73
N PHE A 491 31.18 -15.90 1.64
CA PHE A 491 30.83 -15.97 3.04
C PHE A 491 29.50 -15.25 3.31
N ASN A 492 28.63 -15.89 4.08
CA ASN A 492 27.35 -15.36 4.50
C ASN A 492 27.20 -15.45 6.03
N CYS A 493 26.63 -14.40 6.61
CA CYS A 493 26.14 -14.43 7.98
C CYS A 493 24.80 -13.71 8.06
N THR A 494 23.82 -14.37 8.66
CA THR A 494 22.43 -13.96 8.63
C THR A 494 22.13 -12.84 9.63
N SER A 495 21.19 -11.95 9.27
CA SER A 495 20.83 -10.80 10.10
C SER A 495 20.17 -11.27 11.40
N LYS A 496 20.36 -10.53 12.50
CA LYS A 496 19.69 -10.86 13.78
C LYS A 496 18.20 -10.49 13.79
N GLN A 497 17.68 -9.93 12.70
CA GLN A 497 16.25 -9.73 12.47
C GLN A 497 15.47 -11.01 12.12
N MET A 498 16.19 -12.11 11.86
CA MET A 498 15.71 -13.36 11.27
C MET A 498 16.46 -14.56 11.89
N LYS A 499 16.24 -14.82 13.18
CA LYS A 499 17.08 -15.77 13.93
C LYS A 499 16.88 -17.22 13.48
N GLY A 500 15.65 -17.60 13.10
CA GLY A 500 15.31 -18.92 12.59
C GLY A 500 15.45 -19.07 11.06
N ALA A 501 15.29 -18.00 10.28
CA ALA A 501 15.23 -18.04 8.81
C ALA A 501 16.58 -17.78 8.11
N VAL A 502 16.62 -17.98 6.77
CA VAL A 502 17.83 -17.83 5.94
C VAL A 502 17.71 -16.71 4.91
N ASN A 503 18.75 -15.87 4.78
CA ASN A 503 18.69 -14.74 3.86
C ASN A 503 18.86 -15.16 2.38
N GLN A 504 18.58 -14.20 1.48
CA GLN A 504 18.59 -14.36 0.02
C GLN A 504 19.84 -15.07 -0.56
N ARG A 505 21.04 -14.87 0.03
CA ARG A 505 22.30 -15.45 -0.49
C ARG A 505 22.31 -16.97 -0.50
N VAL A 506 21.53 -17.61 0.37
CA VAL A 506 21.39 -19.06 0.42
C VAL A 506 20.72 -19.61 -0.85
N PHE A 507 20.01 -18.78 -1.60
CA PHE A 507 19.38 -19.15 -2.88
C PHE A 507 20.18 -18.63 -4.09
N ASP A 508 20.53 -17.35 -4.08
CA ASP A 508 21.13 -16.68 -5.24
C ASP A 508 22.56 -17.17 -5.56
N VAL A 509 23.37 -17.44 -4.52
CA VAL A 509 24.76 -17.88 -4.72
C VAL A 509 24.83 -19.27 -5.35
N PRO A 510 24.09 -20.29 -4.85
CA PRO A 510 24.00 -21.57 -5.55
C PRO A 510 23.39 -21.48 -6.95
N ALA A 511 22.37 -20.65 -7.17
CA ALA A 511 21.76 -20.46 -8.49
C ALA A 511 22.79 -19.97 -9.52
N ALA A 512 23.62 -19.00 -9.13
CA ALA A 512 24.76 -18.50 -9.88
C ALA A 512 25.90 -19.53 -10.04
N GLY A 513 25.76 -20.75 -9.51
CA GLY A 513 26.74 -21.83 -9.62
C GLY A 513 27.97 -21.62 -8.75
N SER A 514 27.82 -20.91 -7.64
CA SER A 514 28.93 -20.56 -6.73
C SER A 514 28.74 -21.16 -5.36
N PHE A 515 29.85 -21.28 -4.63
CA PHE A 515 29.85 -21.85 -3.28
C PHE A 515 29.54 -20.78 -2.23
N VAL A 516 28.67 -21.14 -1.29
CA VAL A 516 28.33 -20.31 -0.13
C VAL A 516 28.65 -21.07 1.15
N LEU A 517 29.33 -20.40 2.07
CA LEU A 517 29.47 -20.82 3.46
C LEU A 517 28.59 -19.91 4.31
N THR A 518 27.61 -20.47 5.01
CA THR A 518 26.60 -19.71 5.77
C THR A 518 26.57 -20.11 7.23
N ASP A 519 26.00 -19.28 8.09
CA ASP A 519 25.60 -19.68 9.43
C ASP A 519 24.40 -20.64 9.41
N TRP A 520 24.39 -21.60 10.33
CA TRP A 520 23.25 -22.48 10.53
C TRP A 520 22.05 -21.72 11.11
N ARG A 521 20.87 -22.03 10.58
CA ARG A 521 19.57 -21.48 10.99
C ARG A 521 18.57 -22.62 11.06
N GLU A 522 17.66 -22.57 12.03
CA GLU A 522 16.71 -23.67 12.30
C GLU A 522 15.88 -24.04 11.05
N GLN A 523 15.43 -23.05 10.29
CA GLN A 523 14.62 -23.27 9.09
C GLN A 523 15.44 -23.74 7.87
N MET A 524 16.77 -23.84 7.97
CA MET A 524 17.61 -24.42 6.92
C MET A 524 17.19 -25.87 6.61
N GLY A 525 16.84 -26.65 7.64
CA GLY A 525 16.43 -28.06 7.48
C GLY A 525 15.09 -28.24 6.76
N GLN A 526 14.32 -27.18 6.52
CA GLN A 526 13.11 -27.21 5.69
C GLN A 526 13.40 -26.90 4.21
N LEU A 527 14.63 -26.47 3.90
CA LEU A 527 15.02 -25.93 2.60
C LEU A 527 16.06 -26.80 1.90
N PHE A 528 17.01 -27.36 2.65
CA PHE A 528 18.13 -28.12 2.10
C PHE A 528 18.40 -29.37 2.94
N GLU A 529 18.83 -30.43 2.26
CA GLU A 529 19.42 -31.58 2.93
C GLU A 529 20.80 -31.21 3.52
N PRO A 530 21.26 -31.86 4.61
CA PRO A 530 22.51 -31.49 5.27
C PRO A 530 23.77 -31.50 4.38
N ASP A 531 23.81 -32.28 3.31
CA ASP A 531 24.95 -32.37 2.39
C ASP A 531 24.83 -31.44 1.16
N GLU A 532 23.72 -30.70 1.05
CA GLU A 532 23.50 -29.69 0.01
C GLU A 532 24.00 -28.30 0.44
N MET A 533 24.36 -28.08 1.71
CA MET A 533 24.76 -26.77 2.22
C MET A 533 25.83 -26.88 3.31
N VAL A 534 26.82 -26.00 3.28
CA VAL A 534 27.82 -25.91 4.36
C VAL A 534 27.43 -24.82 5.33
N CYS A 535 27.21 -25.23 6.58
CA CYS A 535 26.84 -24.33 7.66
C CYS A 535 27.89 -24.36 8.78
N TYR A 536 28.29 -23.20 9.28
CA TYR A 536 28.95 -23.08 10.58
C TYR A 536 27.91 -22.82 11.68
N ARG A 537 28.12 -23.36 12.88
CA ARG A 537 27.27 -23.12 14.05
C ARG A 537 27.87 -22.08 14.96
N ASP A 538 29.18 -22.16 15.15
CA ASP A 538 29.97 -21.17 15.86
C ASP A 538 30.75 -20.30 14.86
N PRO A 539 30.68 -18.96 14.93
CA PRO A 539 31.54 -18.09 14.14
C PRO A 539 33.04 -18.43 14.21
N ASP A 540 33.52 -19.04 15.30
CA ASP A 540 34.91 -19.47 15.45
C ASP A 540 35.30 -20.66 14.53
N GLU A 541 34.32 -21.42 13.99
CA GLU A 541 34.56 -22.48 13.00
C GLU A 541 34.81 -21.92 11.58
N ALA A 542 34.34 -20.70 11.30
CA ALA A 542 34.32 -20.15 9.97
C ALA A 542 35.70 -20.07 9.30
N PRO A 543 36.80 -19.65 9.97
CA PRO A 543 38.12 -19.59 9.34
C PRO A 543 38.62 -20.96 8.86
N ASP A 544 38.41 -22.02 9.64
CA ASP A 544 38.87 -23.36 9.30
C ASP A 544 38.04 -23.96 8.17
N LEU A 545 36.71 -23.75 8.18
CA LEU A 545 35.85 -24.14 7.07
C LEU A 545 36.24 -23.42 5.78
N VAL A 546 36.54 -22.11 5.82
CA VAL A 546 37.02 -21.40 4.63
C VAL A 546 38.34 -22.00 4.14
N ARG A 547 39.33 -22.21 5.00
CA ARG A 547 40.61 -22.83 4.60
C ARG A 547 40.40 -24.20 3.96
N HIS A 548 39.55 -25.03 4.57
CA HIS A 548 39.18 -26.33 4.05
C HIS A 548 38.59 -26.21 2.64
N TYR A 549 37.53 -25.43 2.45
CA TYR A 549 36.87 -25.34 1.15
C TYR A 549 37.67 -24.58 0.11
N LEU A 550 38.64 -23.74 0.47
CA LEU A 550 39.63 -23.21 -0.46
C LEU A 550 40.54 -24.32 -1.00
N ALA A 551 41.00 -25.22 -0.14
CA ALA A 551 41.89 -26.33 -0.48
C ALA A 551 41.20 -27.52 -1.18
N HIS A 552 39.87 -27.66 -1.07
CA HIS A 552 39.11 -28.81 -1.59
C HIS A 552 38.13 -28.42 -2.71
N PRO A 553 38.62 -28.11 -3.94
CA PRO A 553 37.77 -27.63 -5.02
C PRO A 553 36.72 -28.65 -5.52
N GLN A 554 37.05 -29.94 -5.51
CA GLN A 554 36.13 -30.99 -5.95
C GLN A 554 34.94 -31.15 -5.00
N GLU A 555 35.20 -31.17 -3.69
CA GLU A 555 34.16 -31.23 -2.67
C GLU A 555 33.27 -29.99 -2.73
N ARG A 556 33.90 -28.81 -2.80
CA ARG A 556 33.20 -27.53 -2.97
C ARG A 556 32.27 -27.54 -4.19
N GLN A 557 32.75 -28.02 -5.33
CA GLN A 557 31.97 -28.13 -6.55
C GLN A 557 30.78 -29.10 -6.41
N ARG A 558 30.99 -30.27 -5.77
CA ARG A 558 29.93 -31.25 -5.52
C ARG A 558 28.80 -30.62 -4.71
N ILE A 559 29.13 -29.92 -3.62
CA ILE A 559 28.14 -29.28 -2.75
C ILE A 559 27.41 -28.15 -3.49
N THR A 560 28.13 -27.29 -4.22
CA THR A 560 27.51 -26.24 -5.05
C THR A 560 26.53 -26.80 -6.07
N GLN A 561 26.87 -27.92 -6.72
CA GLN A 561 25.97 -28.56 -7.68
C GLN A 561 24.72 -29.14 -7.02
N ALA A 562 24.86 -29.77 -5.85
CA ALA A 562 23.74 -30.28 -5.06
C ALA A 562 22.81 -29.12 -4.62
N ALA A 563 23.39 -28.06 -4.03
CA ALA A 563 22.69 -26.84 -3.64
C ALA A 563 21.93 -26.22 -4.81
N ARG A 564 22.59 -26.06 -5.96
CA ARG A 564 21.98 -25.49 -7.17
C ARG A 564 20.84 -26.35 -7.68
N LYS A 565 21.01 -27.68 -7.70
CA LYS A 565 19.96 -28.61 -8.11
C LYS A 565 18.72 -28.44 -7.23
N ARG A 566 18.90 -28.38 -5.91
CA ARG A 566 17.81 -28.09 -4.95
C ARG A 566 17.13 -26.75 -5.23
N VAL A 567 17.92 -25.68 -5.37
CA VAL A 567 17.40 -24.33 -5.64
C VAL A 567 16.55 -24.28 -6.90
N LEU A 568 17.02 -24.86 -8.01
CA LEU A 568 16.28 -24.85 -9.26
C LEU A 568 15.01 -25.71 -9.21
N ALA A 569 15.02 -26.80 -8.45
CA ALA A 569 13.89 -27.71 -8.32
C ALA A 569 12.83 -27.23 -7.33
N CYS A 570 13.18 -26.38 -6.36
CA CYS A 570 12.30 -26.08 -5.22
C CYS A 570 12.25 -24.61 -4.79
N HIS A 571 13.21 -23.77 -5.17
CA HIS A 571 13.38 -22.42 -4.59
C HIS A 571 13.47 -21.27 -5.60
N THR A 572 12.74 -21.39 -6.71
CA THR A 572 12.58 -20.28 -7.66
C THR A 572 11.34 -19.44 -7.36
N TRP A 573 11.29 -18.21 -7.89
CA TRP A 573 10.09 -17.37 -7.80
C TRP A 573 8.83 -18.02 -8.40
N GLN A 574 8.97 -18.86 -9.43
CA GLN A 574 7.85 -19.64 -9.99
C GLN A 574 7.24 -20.58 -8.95
N HIS A 575 8.08 -21.34 -8.23
CA HIS A 575 7.61 -22.23 -7.17
C HIS A 575 6.92 -21.42 -6.05
N ARG A 576 7.45 -20.25 -5.69
CA ARG A 576 6.82 -19.39 -4.67
C ARG A 576 5.47 -18.87 -5.10
N LEU A 577 5.36 -18.39 -6.34
CA LEU A 577 4.10 -17.90 -6.88
C LEU A 577 3.06 -19.02 -6.98
N GLN A 578 3.45 -20.23 -7.41
CA GLN A 578 2.55 -21.39 -7.43
C GLN A 578 2.04 -21.76 -6.04
N THR A 579 2.94 -21.87 -5.05
CA THR A 579 2.55 -22.15 -3.65
C THR A 579 1.63 -21.08 -3.09
N MET A 580 1.94 -19.80 -3.34
CA MET A 580 1.11 -18.68 -2.93
C MET A 580 -0.29 -18.79 -3.53
N LEU A 581 -0.40 -18.97 -4.84
CA LEU A 581 -1.69 -19.02 -5.54
C LEU A 581 -2.51 -20.25 -5.14
N ARG A 582 -1.86 -21.37 -4.81
CA ARG A 582 -2.54 -22.55 -4.23
C ARG A 582 -3.20 -22.19 -2.91
N HIS A 583 -2.47 -21.61 -1.96
CA HIS A 583 -3.06 -21.19 -0.68
C HIS A 583 -4.17 -20.15 -0.86
N MET A 584 -4.00 -19.19 -1.80
CA MET A 584 -5.05 -18.23 -2.10
C MET A 584 -6.32 -18.92 -2.65
N ARG A 585 -6.17 -19.94 -3.49
CA ARG A 585 -7.31 -20.74 -3.99
C ARG A 585 -7.97 -21.56 -2.88
N GLU A 586 -7.20 -22.17 -1.99
CA GLU A 586 -7.72 -22.93 -0.84
C GLU A 586 -8.61 -22.05 0.05
N VAL A 587 -8.17 -20.81 0.30
CA VAL A 587 -8.89 -19.87 1.17
C VAL A 587 -10.07 -19.20 0.46
N TYR A 588 -9.87 -18.67 -0.75
CA TYR A 588 -10.83 -17.77 -1.43
C TYR A 588 -11.52 -18.37 -2.65
N GLY A 589 -11.07 -19.54 -3.13
CA GLY A 589 -11.65 -20.19 -4.29
C GLY A 589 -13.07 -20.70 -4.06
N THR A 590 -13.78 -20.98 -5.15
CA THR A 590 -15.08 -21.66 -5.09
C THR A 590 -14.95 -23.07 -4.49
N PRO A 591 -16.04 -23.69 -3.96
CA PRO A 591 -15.98 -25.06 -3.46
C PRO A 591 -15.41 -26.07 -4.47
N ALA A 592 -15.72 -25.89 -5.77
CA ALA A 592 -15.17 -26.74 -6.83
C ALA A 592 -13.65 -26.55 -6.99
N ALA A 593 -13.19 -25.29 -6.97
CA ALA A 593 -11.78 -24.95 -7.09
C ALA A 593 -10.94 -25.47 -5.90
N ARG A 594 -11.51 -25.47 -4.68
CA ARG A 594 -10.83 -26.01 -3.48
C ARG A 594 -10.63 -27.53 -3.55
N ASN A 595 -11.53 -28.25 -4.21
CA ASN A 595 -11.47 -29.71 -4.32
C ASN A 595 -10.47 -30.21 -5.38
N ALA A 596 -10.16 -29.39 -6.40
CA ALA A 596 -9.20 -29.72 -7.45
C ALA A 596 -7.75 -29.84 -6.92
N ASP A 597 -7.36 -29.00 -5.95
CA ASP A 597 -6.00 -29.05 -5.37
C ASP A 597 -5.84 -30.16 -4.31
N SER A 598 -6.92 -30.54 -3.61
CA SER A 598 -6.86 -31.63 -2.61
C SER A 598 -6.63 -33.02 -3.22
N THR A 599 -6.97 -33.18 -4.50
CA THR A 599 -6.69 -34.40 -5.28
C THR A 599 -5.28 -34.40 -5.87
N ALA A 600 -4.73 -33.24 -6.24
CA ALA A 600 -3.34 -33.11 -6.70
C ALA A 600 -2.29 -33.24 -5.58
N ALA A 601 -2.60 -32.84 -4.34
CA ALA A 601 -1.69 -32.96 -3.19
C ALA A 601 -1.57 -34.39 -2.60
N ARG A 602 -2.40 -35.34 -3.07
CA ARG A 602 -2.38 -36.76 -2.68
C ARG A 602 -1.75 -37.68 -3.74
N GLY A 603 -1.25 -37.11 -4.84
CA GLY A 603 -0.68 -37.83 -5.98
C GLY A 603 0.84 -37.89 -5.97
#